data_AF-A0A3B0YAK0-F1
#
_entry.id   AF-A0A3B0YAK0-F1
#
_cell.length_a   1.000
_cell.length_b   1.000
_cell.length_c   1.000
_cell.angle_alpha   90.00
_cell.angle_beta   90.00
_cell.angle_gamma   90.00
#
_symmetry.space_group_name_H-M   'P 1'
#
loop_
_entity.id
_entity.type
_entity.pdbx_description
1 polymer ?
#
loop_
_entity_poly.entity_id
_entity_poly.type
_entity_poly.pdbx_seq_one_letter_code
_entity_poly.pdbx_strand_id
1 'polypeptide(L)'
;MNMDARTKYAFKELKKDNYLKNIPSLIFTGKLTKHITEILENLVFPDGNTRAIAVFSAYLIHQSGHRSRGMFVGKPKYFRDALVRSTTGDRTSLQNYFDENISLHDKMLPRGYDKGRGYDISDDR
;
A
#
# COMPACT_ATOMS: atom_id res chain seq x y z
N MET A 1 -20.20 17.71 -6.35
CA MET A 1 -19.05 17.03 -5.69
C MET A 1 -17.83 17.21 -6.57
N ASN A 2 -16.79 17.95 -6.12
CA ASN A 2 -15.65 18.32 -6.98
C ASN A 2 -14.57 17.22 -6.93
N MET A 3 -14.72 16.19 -7.77
CA MET A 3 -13.82 15.01 -7.81
C MET A 3 -12.35 15.39 -8.12
N ASP A 4 -12.13 16.48 -8.85
CA ASP A 4 -10.80 17.01 -9.14
C ASP A 4 -10.09 17.51 -7.86
N ALA A 5 -10.81 18.20 -6.97
CA ALA A 5 -10.25 18.67 -5.71
C ALA A 5 -9.84 17.53 -4.77
N ARG A 6 -10.61 16.45 -4.72
CA ARG A 6 -10.31 15.27 -3.88
C ARG A 6 -9.14 14.45 -4.43
N THR A 7 -9.09 14.27 -5.75
CA THR A 7 -7.94 13.63 -6.41
C THR A 7 -6.66 14.42 -6.15
N LYS A 8 -6.70 15.75 -6.34
CA LYS A 8 -5.58 16.64 -6.02
C LYS A 8 -5.15 16.55 -4.55
N TYR A 9 -6.11 16.43 -3.63
CA TYR A 9 -5.83 16.24 -2.22
C TYR A 9 -5.09 14.92 -1.96
N ALA A 10 -5.58 13.80 -2.51
CA ALA A 10 -4.95 12.49 -2.33
C ALA A 10 -3.49 12.47 -2.82
N PHE A 11 -3.22 13.03 -4.00
CA PHE A 11 -1.84 13.17 -4.50
C PHE A 11 -0.99 14.15 -3.69
N LYS A 12 -1.58 15.19 -3.11
CA LYS A 12 -0.89 16.11 -2.19
C LYS A 12 -0.46 15.40 -0.91
N GLU A 13 -1.31 14.56 -0.33
CA GLU A 13 -0.96 13.75 0.85
C GLU A 13 0.13 12.72 0.52
N LEU A 14 0.06 12.05 -0.63
CA LEU A 14 1.12 11.15 -1.09
C LEU A 14 2.47 11.87 -1.25
N LYS A 15 2.45 13.10 -1.76
CA LYS A 15 3.64 13.94 -1.88
C LYS A 15 4.22 14.32 -0.50
N LYS A 16 3.38 14.58 0.51
CA LYS A 16 3.84 14.83 1.89
C LYS A 16 4.57 13.63 2.48
N ASP A 17 4.10 12.43 2.18
CA ASP A 17 4.76 11.17 2.54
C ASP A 17 5.94 10.81 1.59
N ASN A 18 6.49 11.79 0.86
CA ASN A 18 7.63 11.66 -0.05
C ASN A 18 7.45 10.51 -1.08
N TYR A 19 6.23 10.31 -1.58
CA TYR A 19 5.90 9.20 -2.49
C TYR A 19 6.29 7.83 -1.93
N LEU A 20 6.18 7.67 -0.61
CA LEU A 20 6.54 6.48 0.15
C LEU A 20 8.03 6.11 0.13
N LYS A 21 8.89 7.04 -0.29
CA LYS A 21 10.35 6.86 -0.21
C LYS A 21 10.82 7.08 1.23
N ASN A 22 11.73 6.22 1.69
CA ASN A 22 12.32 6.26 3.05
C ASN A 22 11.30 6.06 4.18
N ILE A 23 10.18 5.39 3.89
CA ILE A 23 9.22 4.99 4.92
C ILE A 23 9.74 3.70 5.60
N PRO A 24 9.70 3.59 6.94
CA PRO A 24 10.05 2.35 7.64
C PRO A 24 9.19 1.18 7.16
N SER A 25 9.80 0.02 6.93
CA SER A 25 9.09 -1.17 6.41
C SER A 25 7.87 -1.53 7.25
N LEU A 26 7.94 -1.37 8.58
CA LEU A 26 6.84 -1.66 9.51
C LEU A 26 5.53 -0.93 9.18
N ILE A 27 5.61 0.29 8.64
CA ILE A 27 4.43 1.12 8.35
C ILE A 27 4.18 1.28 6.85
N PHE A 28 5.04 0.71 6.00
CA PHE A 28 5.01 0.93 4.56
C PHE A 28 3.69 0.45 3.93
N THR A 29 3.27 -0.78 4.22
CA THR A 29 2.07 -1.38 3.61
C THR A 29 0.80 -0.71 4.08
N GLY A 30 0.72 -0.29 5.35
CA GLY A 30 -0.37 0.54 5.86
C GLY A 30 -0.46 1.90 5.16
N LYS A 31 0.67 2.59 4.99
CA LYS A 31 0.73 3.86 4.24
C LYS A 31 0.36 3.68 2.77
N LEU A 32 0.88 2.66 2.10
CA LEU A 32 0.53 2.32 0.73
C LEU A 32 -0.97 2.06 0.59
N THR A 33 -1.55 1.24 1.47
CA THR A 33 -2.98 0.91 1.49
C THR A 33 -3.84 2.16 1.61
N LYS A 34 -3.50 3.08 2.52
CA LYS A 34 -4.20 4.34 2.71
C LYS A 34 -4.22 5.15 1.41
N HIS A 35 -3.05 5.43 0.84
CA HIS A 35 -2.94 6.26 -0.38
C HIS A 35 -3.62 5.62 -1.58
N ILE A 36 -3.47 4.31 -1.77
CA ILE A 36 -4.11 3.60 -2.87
C ILE A 36 -5.64 3.64 -2.75
N THR A 37 -6.17 3.46 -1.54
CA THR A 37 -7.62 3.53 -1.29
C THR A 37 -8.15 4.95 -1.57
N GLU A 38 -7.49 5.98 -1.02
CA GLU A 38 -7.88 7.38 -1.22
C GLU A 38 -7.79 7.80 -2.70
N ILE A 39 -6.80 7.31 -3.44
CA ILE A 39 -6.67 7.59 -4.88
C ILE A 39 -7.76 6.84 -5.67
N LEU A 40 -8.02 5.58 -5.35
CA LEU A 40 -9.05 4.77 -6.03
C LEU A 40 -10.45 5.33 -5.84
N GLU A 41 -10.80 5.82 -4.63
CA GLU A 41 -12.09 6.45 -4.33
C GLU A 41 -12.38 7.68 -5.21
N ASN A 42 -11.35 8.29 -5.79
CA ASN A 42 -11.46 9.50 -6.58
C ASN A 42 -11.09 9.30 -8.07
N LEU A 43 -10.71 8.09 -8.47
CA LEU A 43 -10.38 7.77 -9.86
C LEU A 43 -11.65 7.67 -10.71
N VAL A 44 -11.69 8.38 -11.84
CA VAL A 44 -12.88 8.45 -12.72
C VAL A 44 -12.53 8.01 -14.14
N PHE A 45 -11.86 6.87 -14.31
CA PHE A 45 -11.80 6.26 -15.64
C PHE A 45 -13.07 5.46 -15.91
N PRO A 46 -13.64 5.54 -17.13
CA PRO A 46 -14.79 4.73 -17.55
C PRO A 46 -14.54 3.22 -17.43
N ASP A 47 -13.29 2.78 -17.62
CA ASP A 47 -12.81 1.43 -17.40
C ASP A 47 -11.32 1.46 -17.04
N GLY A 48 -10.80 0.37 -16.46
CA GLY A 48 -9.37 0.16 -16.25
C GLY A 48 -8.81 0.69 -14.92
N ASN A 49 -9.65 1.18 -14.00
CA ASN A 49 -9.21 1.68 -12.68
C ASN A 49 -8.35 0.66 -11.93
N THR A 50 -8.76 -0.62 -11.89
CA THR A 50 -7.99 -1.69 -11.24
C THR A 50 -6.60 -1.86 -11.85
N ARG A 51 -6.49 -1.81 -13.19
CA ARG A 51 -5.20 -1.95 -13.89
C ARG A 51 -4.30 -0.75 -13.64
N ALA A 52 -4.87 0.47 -13.70
CA ALA A 52 -4.14 1.71 -13.41
C ALA A 52 -3.59 1.71 -11.99
N ILE A 53 -4.42 1.33 -11.00
CA ILE A 53 -4.00 1.21 -9.61
C ILE A 53 -2.95 0.13 -9.42
N ALA A 54 -3.09 -1.05 -10.04
CA ALA A 54 -2.09 -2.11 -9.96
C ALA A 54 -0.70 -1.63 -10.42
N VAL A 55 -0.64 -0.99 -11.59
CA VAL A 55 0.61 -0.44 -12.15
C VAL A 55 1.16 0.67 -11.26
N PHE A 56 0.30 1.56 -10.76
CA PHE A 56 0.70 2.64 -9.87
C PHE A 56 1.24 2.14 -8.53
N SER A 57 0.58 1.15 -7.90
CA SER A 57 1.07 0.50 -6.69
C SER A 57 2.43 -0.15 -6.94
N ALA A 58 2.60 -0.91 -8.03
CA ALA A 58 3.88 -1.52 -8.38
C ALA A 58 4.99 -0.47 -8.54
N TYR A 59 4.68 0.66 -9.17
CA TYR A 59 5.62 1.76 -9.33
C TYR A 59 6.04 2.35 -7.97
N LEU A 60 5.10 2.64 -7.06
CA LEU A 60 5.42 3.16 -5.74
C LEU A 60 6.29 2.19 -4.92
N ILE A 61 5.97 0.89 -4.96
CA ILE A 61 6.75 -0.17 -4.31
C ILE A 61 8.18 -0.20 -4.84
N HIS A 62 8.35 -0.10 -6.16
CA HIS A 62 9.68 -0.09 -6.76
C HIS A 62 10.47 1.17 -6.39
N GLN A 63 9.84 2.34 -6.44
CA GLN A 63 10.47 3.62 -6.13
C GLN A 63 10.85 3.78 -4.66
N SER A 64 10.14 3.11 -3.74
CA SER A 64 10.50 3.08 -2.32
C SER A 64 11.67 2.14 -2.02
N GLY A 65 12.10 1.32 -2.99
CA GLY A 65 13.20 0.37 -2.84
C GLY A 65 12.75 -1.02 -2.38
N HIS A 66 11.44 -1.30 -2.35
CA HIS A 66 10.88 -2.61 -2.08
C HIS A 66 10.62 -3.39 -3.38
N ARG A 67 10.27 -4.67 -3.27
CA ARG A 67 9.99 -5.52 -4.45
C ARG A 67 8.63 -6.18 -4.34
N SER A 68 7.88 -6.22 -5.44
CA SER A 68 6.65 -7.00 -5.54
C SER A 68 6.97 -8.46 -5.91
N ARG A 69 6.35 -9.44 -5.23
CA ARG A 69 6.53 -10.87 -5.48
C ARG A 69 5.48 -11.40 -6.46
N GLY A 70 5.63 -11.10 -7.75
CA GLY A 70 4.66 -11.56 -8.77
C GLY A 70 3.24 -11.03 -8.55
N MET A 71 3.13 -9.90 -7.84
CA MET A 71 1.88 -9.23 -7.52
C MET A 71 1.07 -9.03 -8.81
N PHE A 72 -0.25 -9.28 -8.75
CA PHE A 72 -1.22 -9.16 -9.86
C PHE A 72 -1.19 -10.25 -10.93
N VAL A 73 -0.20 -11.14 -10.96
CA VAL A 73 -0.08 -12.18 -12.00
C VAL A 73 -0.72 -13.51 -11.58
N GLY A 74 -0.63 -13.90 -10.30
CA GLY A 74 -1.12 -15.20 -9.84
C GLY A 74 -2.61 -15.26 -9.51
N LYS A 75 -3.16 -14.18 -8.92
CA LYS A 75 -4.55 -14.16 -8.42
C LYS A 75 -5.19 -12.75 -8.52
N PRO A 76 -5.40 -12.22 -9.74
CA PRO A 76 -5.93 -10.87 -9.96
C PRO A 76 -7.30 -10.62 -9.30
N LYS A 77 -8.10 -11.67 -9.09
CA LYS A 77 -9.38 -11.59 -8.39
C LYS A 77 -9.23 -11.13 -6.93
N TYR A 78 -8.25 -11.65 -6.18
CA TYR A 78 -8.07 -11.25 -4.77
C TYR A 78 -7.62 -9.80 -4.63
N PHE A 79 -6.79 -9.30 -5.55
CA PHE A 79 -6.42 -7.88 -5.54
C PHE A 79 -7.62 -6.98 -5.81
N ARG A 80 -8.41 -7.31 -6.84
CA ARG A 80 -9.63 -6.56 -7.15
C ARG A 80 -10.60 -6.55 -5.97
N ASP A 81 -10.85 -7.71 -5.37
CA ASP A 81 -11.78 -7.84 -4.25
C ASP A 81 -11.28 -7.04 -3.03
N ALA A 82 -9.97 -7.07 -2.77
CA ALA A 82 -9.35 -6.27 -1.71
C ALA A 82 -9.45 -4.75 -1.97
N LEU A 83 -9.26 -4.31 -3.21
CA LEU A 83 -9.46 -2.90 -3.60
C LEU A 83 -10.92 -2.45 -3.40
N VAL A 84 -11.88 -3.27 -3.82
CA VAL A 84 -13.31 -2.94 -3.63
C VAL A 84 -13.62 -2.81 -2.14
N ARG A 85 -13.19 -3.78 -1.33
CA ARG A 85 -13.39 -3.77 0.12
C ARG A 85 -12.77 -2.55 0.81
N SER A 86 -11.61 -2.10 0.34
CA SER A 86 -10.94 -0.93 0.94
C SER A 86 -11.73 0.37 0.75
N THR A 87 -12.37 0.54 -0.41
CA THR A 87 -13.26 1.69 -0.66
C THR A 87 -14.58 1.65 0.12
N THR A 88 -14.97 0.48 0.64
CA THR A 88 -16.14 0.30 1.51
C THR A 88 -15.79 0.32 3.00
N GLY A 89 -14.53 0.62 3.35
CA GLY A 89 -14.06 0.77 4.73
C GLY A 89 -13.19 -0.38 5.27
N ASP A 90 -13.14 -1.53 4.61
CA ASP A 90 -12.26 -2.65 4.99
C ASP A 90 -10.90 -2.51 4.30
N ARG A 91 -10.03 -1.69 4.91
CA ARG A 91 -8.65 -1.48 4.45
C ARG A 91 -7.74 -2.66 4.79
N THR A 92 -8.11 -3.49 5.75
CA THR A 92 -7.31 -4.62 6.23
C THR A 92 -7.11 -5.65 5.13
N SER A 93 -8.15 -5.96 4.35
CA SER A 93 -8.05 -6.89 3.22
C SER A 93 -6.96 -6.48 2.21
N LEU A 94 -6.85 -5.18 1.91
CA LEU A 94 -5.86 -4.65 0.97
C LEU A 94 -4.46 -4.58 1.59
N GLN A 95 -4.36 -4.23 2.87
CA GLN A 95 -3.09 -4.23 3.57
C GLN A 95 -2.50 -5.65 3.65
N ASN A 96 -3.29 -6.65 4.04
CA ASN A 96 -2.87 -8.04 4.09
C ASN A 96 -2.39 -8.54 2.72
N TYR A 97 -3.10 -8.17 1.65
CA TYR A 97 -2.67 -8.49 0.29
C TYR A 97 -1.28 -7.89 0.01
N PHE A 98 -1.02 -6.65 0.41
CA PHE A 98 0.30 -6.04 0.25
C PHE A 98 1.36 -6.71 1.13
N ASP A 99 1.06 -7.05 2.39
CA ASP A 99 2.00 -7.71 3.30
C ASP A 99 2.45 -9.08 2.76
N GLU A 100 1.54 -9.85 2.15
CA GLU A 100 1.85 -11.14 1.54
C GLU A 100 2.69 -11.02 0.25
N ASN A 101 2.48 -9.94 -0.51
CA ASN A 101 2.98 -9.82 -1.88
C ASN A 101 4.14 -8.80 -2.03
N ILE A 102 4.56 -8.14 -0.95
CA ILE A 102 5.69 -7.19 -0.96
C ILE A 102 6.85 -7.76 -0.14
N SER A 103 8.01 -7.86 -0.78
CA SER A 103 9.27 -8.06 -0.08
C SER A 103 9.78 -6.70 0.39
N LEU A 104 9.57 -6.42 1.67
CA LEU A 104 10.07 -5.21 2.32
C LEU A 104 11.59 -5.30 2.49
N HIS A 105 12.28 -4.36 1.87
CA HIS A 105 13.71 -4.12 2.03
C HIS A 105 13.89 -2.92 2.94
N ASP A 106 14.42 -3.15 4.13
CA ASP A 106 14.86 -2.06 4.97
C ASP A 106 16.15 -1.46 4.42
N LYS A 107 16.09 -0.19 4.01
CA LYS A 107 17.29 0.66 3.95
C LYS A 107 17.65 1.21 5.34
N MET A 108 16.86 0.92 6.38
CA MET A 108 17.00 1.47 7.72
C MET A 108 16.54 0.48 8.81
N LEU A 109 17.12 -0.72 8.89
CA LEU A 109 17.22 -1.33 10.21
C LEU A 109 18.47 -0.73 10.87
N PRO A 110 18.36 -0.11 12.06
CA PRO A 110 19.55 0.07 12.88
C PRO A 110 20.19 -1.31 13.07
N ARG A 111 21.53 -1.36 13.02
CA ARG A 111 22.31 -2.60 13.20
C ARG A 111 21.82 -3.30 14.47
N GLY A 112 21.03 -4.38 14.35
CA GLY A 112 20.51 -5.12 15.50
C GLY A 112 19.11 -5.74 15.35
N TYR A 113 18.31 -5.38 14.35
CA TYR A 113 17.00 -6.02 14.15
C TYR A 113 17.13 -7.33 13.36
N ASP A 114 17.17 -8.44 14.10
CA ASP A 114 17.10 -9.79 13.55
C ASP A 114 15.63 -10.21 13.39
N LYS A 115 15.27 -10.74 12.21
CA LYS A 115 13.90 -11.14 11.82
C LYS A 115 13.47 -12.48 12.45
N GLY A 116 13.88 -12.73 13.69
CA GLY A 116 13.82 -14.04 14.31
C GLY A 116 13.41 -14.02 15.76
N ARG A 117 12.16 -13.61 16.05
CA ARG A 117 11.26 -14.22 17.08
C ARG A 117 9.99 -13.38 17.21
N GLY A 118 8.87 -14.09 17.42
CA GLY A 118 7.52 -13.54 17.42
C GLY A 118 7.31 -12.42 18.43
N TYR A 119 6.37 -11.54 18.11
CA TYR A 119 5.79 -10.60 19.05
C TYR A 119 4.96 -11.39 20.06
N ASP A 120 5.55 -11.68 21.22
CA ASP A 120 4.79 -11.97 22.43
C ASP A 120 4.37 -10.60 23.01
N ILE A 121 3.09 -10.27 22.86
CA ILE A 121 2.49 -9.13 23.55
C ILE A 121 2.00 -9.69 24.88
N SER A 122 2.89 -9.71 25.86
CA SER A 122 2.53 -9.90 27.26
C SER A 122 3.26 -8.89 28.12
N ASP A 123 2.46 -8.21 28.92
CA ASP A 123 2.77 -7.38 30.07
C ASP A 123 3.43 -6.02 29.82
N ASP A 124 2.60 -4.99 29.97
CA ASP A 124 2.99 -3.90 30.86
C ASP A 124 1.85 -3.59 31.85
N ARG A 125 2.28 -3.31 33.08
CA ARG A 125 1.56 -3.27 34.36
C ARG A 125 0.49 -2.19 34.49
#